data_AF-A0A8S1UCP0-F1
#
_entry.id   AF-A0A8S1UCP0-F1
#
_cell.length_a   1.000
_cell.length_b   1.000
_cell.length_c   1.000
_cell.angle_alpha   90.00
_cell.angle_beta   90.00
_cell.angle_gamma   90.00
#
_symmetry.space_group_name_H-M   'P 1'
#
loop_
_entity.id
_entity.type
_entity.pdbx_description
1 polymer ?
#
loop_
_entity_poly.entity_id
_entity_poly.type
_entity_poly.pdbx_seq_one_letter_code
_entity_poly.pdbx_strand_id
1 'polypeptide(L)'
;MESIKQAKQQLQDKELNNNRTMRSISDKIDDFFGWQHNYKQDSLVRGIIHGCYHGMWGVFKYMASNTVGSQREFKRAKDQFQRNGRARE
;
A
#
# COMPACT_ATOMS: atom_id res chain seq x y z
N MET A 1 16.62 10.81 -14.54
CA MET A 1 17.18 9.45 -14.73
C MET A 1 17.29 8.66 -13.42
N GLU A 2 17.58 9.28 -12.28
CA GLU A 2 17.69 8.57 -10.99
C GLU A 2 16.37 7.96 -10.48
N SER A 3 15.24 8.63 -10.71
CA SER A 3 13.90 8.14 -10.32
C SER A 3 13.52 6.82 -10.98
N ILE A 4 13.89 6.63 -12.25
CA ILE A 4 13.63 5.38 -13.00
C ILE A 4 14.51 4.24 -12.47
N LYS A 5 15.77 4.54 -12.12
CA LYS A 5 16.67 3.54 -11.51
C LYS A 5 16.14 3.10 -10.14
N GLN A 6 15.72 4.04 -9.30
CA GLN A 6 15.11 3.72 -8.00
C GLN A 6 13.83 2.89 -8.14
N ALA A 7 12.95 3.23 -9.08
CA ALA A 7 11.73 2.45 -9.34
C ALA A 7 12.04 1.02 -9.77
N LYS A 8 13.00 0.83 -10.70
CA LYS A 8 13.45 -0.51 -11.11
C LYS A 8 14.05 -1.30 -9.95
N GLN A 9 14.82 -0.65 -9.09
CA GLN A 9 15.43 -1.30 -7.93
C GLN A 9 14.36 -1.75 -6.92
N GLN A 10 13.33 -0.94 -6.67
CA GLN A 10 12.19 -1.31 -5.84
C GLN A 10 11.35 -2.46 -6.42
N LEU A 11 11.31 -2.59 -7.75
CA LEU A 11 10.64 -3.71 -8.42
C LEU A 11 11.40 -5.03 -8.27
N GLN A 12 12.73 -4.97 -8.22
CA GLN A 12 13.59 -6.13 -8.01
C GLN A 12 13.75 -6.50 -6.52
N ASP A 13 13.50 -5.54 -5.62
CA ASP A 13 13.53 -5.77 -4.19
C ASP A 13 12.40 -6.70 -3.73
N LYS A 14 12.73 -7.72 -2.94
CA LYS A 14 11.77 -8.69 -2.37
C LYS A 14 11.04 -8.13 -1.15
N GLU A 15 11.45 -6.98 -0.62
CA GLU A 15 10.76 -6.30 0.48
C GLU A 15 9.49 -5.59 0.03
N LEU A 16 8.69 -5.13 0.98
CA LEU A 16 7.49 -4.34 0.68
C LEU A 16 7.89 -2.93 0.23
N ASN A 17 7.16 -2.38 -0.73
CA ASN A 17 7.30 -0.98 -1.06
C ASN A 17 6.80 -0.12 0.11
N ASN A 18 7.72 0.60 0.75
CA ASN A 18 7.45 1.46 1.91
C ASN A 18 7.57 2.95 1.56
N ASN A 19 6.85 3.39 0.54
CA ASN A 19 6.88 4.78 0.09
C ASN A 19 6.23 5.73 1.11
N ARG A 20 7.05 6.57 1.75
CA ARG A 20 6.60 7.58 2.73
C ARG A 20 5.64 8.60 2.12
N THR A 21 5.79 8.92 0.84
CA THR A 21 4.90 9.87 0.14
C THR A 21 3.48 9.35 0.08
N MET A 22 3.29 8.05 -0.17
CA MET A 22 1.95 7.44 -0.17
C MET A 22 1.31 7.46 1.21
N ARG A 23 2.12 7.32 2.27
CA ARG A 23 1.64 7.49 3.64
C ARG A 23 1.14 8.91 3.88
N SER A 24 1.89 9.92 3.47
CA SER A 24 1.47 11.32 3.58
C SER A 24 0.23 11.63 2.75
N ILE A 25 0.10 11.07 1.54
CA ILE A 25 -1.10 11.23 0.71
C ILE A 25 -2.32 10.60 1.38
N SER A 26 -2.19 9.37 1.89
CA SER A 26 -3.31 8.73 2.60
C SER A 26 -3.72 9.51 3.84
N ASP A 27 -2.75 10.06 4.58
CA ASP A 27 -3.03 10.82 5.80
C ASP A 27 -3.78 12.13 5.46
N LYS A 28 -3.41 12.83 4.38
CA LYS A 28 -4.16 14.01 3.90
C LYS A 28 -5.58 13.69 3.47
N ILE A 29 -5.78 12.53 2.86
CA ILE A 29 -7.11 12.11 2.41
C ILE A 29 -7.98 11.74 3.63
N ASP A 30 -7.43 11.02 4.61
CA ASP A 30 -8.11 10.77 5.90
C ASP A 30 -8.54 12.08 6.59
N ASP A 31 -7.63 13.05 6.67
CA ASP A 31 -7.90 14.36 7.27
C ASP A 31 -9.00 15.12 6.49
N PHE A 32 -8.99 15.04 5.15
CA PHE A 32 -10.00 15.67 4.29
C PHE A 32 -11.40 15.07 4.48
N PHE A 33 -11.50 13.75 4.69
CA PHE A 33 -12.76 13.07 4.98
C PHE A 33 -13.18 13.16 6.47
N GLY A 34 -12.50 14.01 7.26
CA GLY A 34 -12.88 14.29 8.64
C GLY A 34 -12.57 13.15 9.62
N TRP A 35 -11.65 12.25 9.27
CA TRP A 35 -11.32 11.12 10.14
C TRP A 35 -10.50 11.59 11.35
N GLN A 36 -11.13 11.67 12.52
CA GLN A 36 -10.49 12.11 13.78
C GLN A 36 -10.27 11.00 14.82
N HIS A 37 -10.46 9.73 14.47
CA HIS A 37 -10.34 8.63 15.44
C HIS A 37 -8.89 8.36 15.90
N ASN A 38 -8.78 7.88 17.14
CA ASN A 38 -7.52 7.64 17.88
C ASN A 38 -6.51 6.69 17.20
N TYR A 39 -6.97 5.82 16.30
CA TYR A 39 -6.10 4.93 15.54
C TYR A 39 -6.32 5.09 14.03
N LYS A 40 -5.39 5.79 13.36
CA LYS A 40 -5.32 5.89 11.88
C LYS A 40 -5.24 4.52 11.17
N GLN A 41 -5.06 3.44 11.91
CA GLN A 41 -5.02 2.07 11.40
C GLN A 41 -6.40 1.54 11.03
N ASP A 42 -7.46 2.17 11.57
CA ASP A 42 -8.86 1.77 11.37
C ASP A 42 -9.57 2.65 10.33
N SER A 43 -8.87 3.63 9.73
CA SER A 43 -9.42 4.42 8.64
C SER A 43 -9.71 3.52 7.44
N LEU A 44 -11.00 3.47 7.08
CA LEU A 44 -11.49 2.75 5.92
C LEU A 44 -10.85 3.27 4.62
N VAL A 45 -10.72 4.59 4.51
CA VAL A 45 -10.14 5.26 3.35
C VAL A 45 -8.67 4.88 3.19
N ARG A 46 -7.92 4.89 4.29
CA ARG A 46 -6.53 4.47 4.32
C ARG A 46 -6.36 2.98 3.98
N GLY A 47 -7.22 2.10 4.49
CA GLY A 47 -7.17 0.68 4.12
C GLY A 47 -7.43 0.45 2.63
N ILE A 48 -8.34 1.22 2.00
CA ILE A 48 -8.58 1.12 0.54
C ILE A 48 -7.37 1.62 -0.23
N ILE A 49 -6.86 2.81 0.10
CA ILE A 49 -5.72 3.43 -0.60
C ILE A 49 -4.47 2.55 -0.50
N HIS A 50 -4.16 2.06 0.71
CA HIS A 50 -3.00 1.19 0.93
C HIS A 50 -3.20 -0.18 0.29
N GLY A 51 -4.43 -0.72 0.32
CA GLY A 51 -4.78 -1.96 -0.36
C GLY A 51 -4.53 -1.87 -1.86
N CYS A 52 -5.05 -0.84 -2.52
CA CYS A 52 -4.83 -0.59 -3.95
C CYS A 52 -3.36 -0.34 -4.27
N TYR A 53 -2.65 0.43 -3.44
CA TYR A 53 -1.23 0.72 -3.63
C TYR A 53 -0.38 -0.56 -3.65
N HIS A 54 -0.53 -1.40 -2.63
CA HIS A 54 0.19 -2.67 -2.56
C HIS A 54 -0.29 -3.65 -3.65
N GLY A 55 -1.58 -3.63 -4.02
CA GLY A 55 -2.08 -4.41 -5.15
C GLY A 55 -1.36 -4.08 -6.47
N MET A 56 -1.23 -2.80 -6.80
CA MET A 56 -0.51 -2.36 -8.01
C MET A 56 0.98 -2.73 -7.95
N TRP A 57 1.64 -2.55 -6.81
CA TRP A 57 3.04 -2.98 -6.66
C TRP A 57 3.21 -4.49 -6.77
N GLY A 58 2.23 -5.27 -6.30
CA GLY A 58 2.20 -6.72 -6.51
C GLY A 58 2.21 -7.10 -7.98
N VAL A 59 1.39 -6.42 -8.80
CA VAL A 59 1.36 -6.61 -10.26
C VAL A 59 2.70 -6.22 -10.90
N PHE A 60 3.24 -5.04 -10.55
CA PHE A 60 4.50 -4.59 -11.16
C PHE A 60 5.69 -5.48 -10.81
N LYS A 61 5.78 -5.96 -9.56
CA LYS A 61 6.81 -6.93 -9.15
C LYS A 61 6.66 -8.26 -9.88
N TYR A 62 5.42 -8.71 -10.10
CA TYR A 62 5.16 -9.92 -10.88
C TYR A 62 5.65 -9.77 -12.33
N MET A 63 5.32 -8.66 -12.98
CA MET A 63 5.79 -8.34 -14.35
C MET A 63 7.32 -8.24 -14.43
N ALA A 64 7.99 -7.82 -13.34
CA ALA A 64 9.44 -7.79 -13.22
C ALA A 64 10.06 -9.15 -12.79
N SER A 65 9.29 -10.24 -12.85
CA SER A 65 9.71 -11.60 -12.43
C SER A 65 10.09 -11.75 -10.96
N ASN A 66 9.71 -10.78 -10.10
CA ASN A 66 9.90 -10.84 -8.66
C ASN A 66 8.64 -11.39 -7.97
N THR A 67 8.46 -12.71 -8.10
CA THR A 67 7.29 -13.44 -7.57
C THR A 67 7.19 -13.39 -6.05
N VAL A 68 8.33 -13.45 -5.34
CA VAL A 68 8.37 -13.37 -3.87
C VAL A 68 7.92 -11.99 -3.38
N GLY A 69 8.43 -10.91 -3.99
CA GLY A 69 7.99 -9.54 -3.68
C GLY A 69 6.51 -9.36 -4.00
N SER A 70 6.06 -9.84 -5.16
CA SER A 70 4.65 -9.80 -5.57
C SER A 70 3.69 -10.45 -4.55
N GLN A 71 4.01 -11.66 -4.09
CA GLN A 71 3.20 -12.37 -3.09
C GLN A 71 3.11 -11.60 -1.77
N ARG A 72 4.21 -10.98 -1.33
CA ARG A 72 4.23 -10.16 -0.11
C ARG A 72 3.35 -8.92 -0.24
N GLU A 73 3.41 -8.23 -1.37
CA GLU A 73 2.57 -7.09 -1.68
C GLU A 73 1.08 -7.46 -1.70
N PHE A 74 0.72 -8.56 -2.37
CA PHE A 74 -0.67 -9.02 -2.39
C PHE A 74 -1.18 -9.46 -1.01
N LYS A 75 -0.33 -10.12 -0.20
CA LYS A 75 -0.67 -10.44 1.19
C LYS A 75 -0.96 -9.16 1.99
N ARG A 76 -0.13 -8.13 1.82
CA ARG A 76 -0.33 -6.85 2.49
C ARG A 76 -1.59 -6.14 2.00
N ALA A 77 -1.86 -6.15 0.70
CA ALA A 77 -3.09 -5.59 0.13
C ALA A 77 -4.33 -6.25 0.72
N LYS A 78 -4.34 -7.59 0.80
CA LYS A 78 -5.42 -8.36 1.44
C LYS A 78 -5.59 -7.99 2.91
N ASP A 79 -4.50 -7.92 3.68
CA ASP A 79 -4.54 -7.53 5.09
C ASP A 79 -5.17 -6.13 5.26
N GLN A 80 -4.89 -5.18 4.37
CA GLN A 80 -5.47 -3.83 4.40
C GLN A 80 -6.97 -3.83 4.08
N PHE A 81 -7.40 -4.59 3.07
CA PHE A 81 -8.82 -4.71 2.74
C PHE A 81 -9.63 -5.45 3.82
N GLN A 82 -9.05 -6.47 4.45
CA GLN A 82 -9.72 -7.21 5.52
C GLN A 82 -9.90 -6.39 6.80
N ARG A 83 -8.96 -5.50 7.12
CA ARG A 83 -9.11 -4.55 8.23
C ARG A 83 -10.31 -3.63 8.01
N ASN A 84 -10.52 -3.18 6.77
CA ASN A 84 -11.71 -2.39 6.42
C ASN A 84 -13.03 -3.16 6.57
N GLY A 85 -13.03 -4.45 6.25
CA GLY A 85 -14.21 -5.31 6.43
C GLY A 85 -14.60 -5.44 7.92
N ARG A 86 -13.61 -5.58 8.80
CA ARG A 86 -13.82 -5.71 10.25
C ARG A 86 -14.22 -4.42 10.95
N ALA A 87 -13.82 -3.26 10.43
CA ALA A 87 -14.28 -1.97 10.97
C ALA A 87 -15.79 -1.70 10.76
N ARG A 88 -16.49 -2.58 10.04
CA ARG A 88 -17.95 -2.51 9.80
C ARG A 88 -18.77 -3.52 10.62
N GLU A 89 -18.11 -4.41 11.37
CA GLU A 89 -18.74 -5.36 12.31
C GLU A 89 -18.75 -4.76 13.72
#